data_AF-A0A7I7LB51-F1
#
_entry.id   AF-A0A7I7LB51-F1
#
_cell.length_a   1.000
_cell.length_b   1.000
_cell.length_c   1.000
_cell.angle_alpha   90.00
_cell.angle_beta   90.00
_cell.angle_gamma   90.00
#
_symmetry.space_group_name_H-M   'P 1'
#
loop_
_entity.id
_entity.type
_entity.pdbx_description
1 polymer ?
#
loop_
_entity_poly.entity_id
_entity_poly.type
_entity_poly.pdbx_seq_one_letter_code
_entity_poly.pdbx_strand_id
1 'polypeptide(L)' 'MAGKEIDRVRVTSALAVIKQHPAMVLFVLSPALALLAVIWWLAGAGWAIAAALVVLVVGVAVVVRKR' A
#
# COMPACT_ATOMS: atom_id res chain seq x y z
N MET A 1 0.95 -8.55 -29.39
CA MET A 1 0.17 -7.83 -28.35
C MET A 1 1.07 -7.64 -27.14
N ALA A 2 1.74 -6.48 -27.02
CA ALA A 2 2.59 -6.15 -25.88
C ALA A 2 1.70 -5.79 -24.68
N GLY A 3 1.18 -6.80 -23.99
CA GLY A 3 0.20 -6.63 -22.92
C GLY A 3 0.64 -7.36 -21.66
N LYS A 4 1.09 -6.58 -20.66
CA LYS A 4 1.10 -6.85 -19.19
C LYS A 4 2.22 -6.15 -18.40
N GLU A 5 2.99 -5.25 -19.00
CA GLU A 5 3.93 -4.44 -18.21
C GLU A 5 3.23 -3.23 -17.60
N ILE A 6 3.53 -2.96 -16.32
CA ILE A 6 3.06 -1.75 -15.66
C ILE A 6 3.70 -0.56 -16.38
N ASP A 7 2.86 0.32 -16.94
CA ASP A 7 3.31 1.53 -17.63
C ASP A 7 4.30 2.32 -16.75
N ARG A 8 5.52 2.48 -17.27
CA ARG A 8 6.61 3.21 -16.61
C ARG A 8 6.18 4.63 -16.24
N VAL A 9 5.38 5.29 -17.08
CA VAL A 9 4.87 6.65 -16.82
C VAL A 9 4.01 6.66 -15.55
N ARG A 10 3.15 5.66 -15.34
CA ARG A 10 2.34 5.55 -14.12
C ARG A 10 3.20 5.34 -12.88
N VAL A 11 4.23 4.50 -12.95
CA VAL A 11 5.14 4.25 -11.82
C VAL A 11 5.87 5.53 -11.45
N THR A 12 6.46 6.21 -12.44
CA THR A 12 7.19 7.46 -12.21
C THR A 12 6.27 8.56 -11.68
N SER A 13 5.05 8.67 -12.20
CA SER A 13 4.06 9.65 -11.73
C SER A 13 3.62 9.37 -10.29
N ALA A 14 3.33 8.12 -9.93
CA ALA A 14 2.98 7.75 -8.57
C ALA A 14 4.12 8.06 -7.58
N LEU A 15 5.36 7.75 -7.95
CA LEU A 15 6.53 8.10 -7.14
C LEU A 15 6.72 9.61 -7.01
N ALA A 16 6.45 10.39 -8.06
CA ALA A 16 6.51 11.85 -8.01
C ALA A 16 5.49 12.41 -7.02
N VAL A 17 4.25 11.91 -7.02
CA VAL A 17 3.21 12.32 -6.06
C VAL A 17 3.63 12.03 -4.62
N ILE A 18 4.21 10.85 -4.35
CA ILE A 18 4.69 10.50 -3.00
C ILE A 18 5.79 11.46 -2.56
N LYS A 19 6.72 11.80 -3.45
CA LYS A 19 7.82 12.72 -3.15
C LYS A 19 7.35 14.17 -2.95
N GLN A 20 6.37 14.62 -3.73
CA GLN A 20 5.85 15.99 -3.68
C GLN A 20 4.89 16.22 -2.50
N HIS A 21 4.10 15.21 -2.14
CA HIS A 21 3.05 15.34 -1.12
C HIS A 21 3.13 14.25 -0.05
N PRO A 22 4.26 14.14 0.69
CA PRO A 22 4.47 13.07 1.66
C PRO A 22 3.43 13.10 2.80
N ALA A 23 3.07 14.30 3.29
CA ALA A 23 2.08 14.45 4.34
C ALA A 23 0.69 13.97 3.91
N MET A 24 0.29 14.26 2.66
CA MET A 24 -0.98 13.80 2.11
C MET A 24 -1.02 12.27 1.98
N VAL A 25 0.08 11.67 1.51
CA VAL A 25 0.18 10.21 1.40
C VAL A 25 0.10 9.55 2.78
N LEU A 26 0.78 10.09 3.79
CA LEU A 26 0.69 9.61 5.17
C LEU A 26 -0.72 9.78 5.74
N PHE A 27 -1.40 10.88 5.44
CA PHE A 27 -2.79 11.09 5.85
C PHE A 27 -3.72 10.04 5.23
N VAL A 28 -3.57 9.76 3.93
CA VAL A 28 -4.35 8.72 3.25
C VAL A 28 -4.05 7.32 3.81
N LEU A 29 -2.80 7.04 4.16
CA LEU A 29 -2.39 5.78 4.80
C LEU A 29 -2.77 5.70 6.28
N SER A 30 -3.14 6.82 6.92
CA SER A 30 -3.35 6.90 8.36
C SER A 30 -4.38 5.89 8.91
N PRO A 31 -5.51 5.58 8.24
CA PRO A 31 -6.45 4.59 8.75
C PRO A 31 -5.84 3.18 8.81
N ALA A 32 -5.02 2.82 7.81
CA ALA A 32 -4.33 1.53 7.78
C ALA A 32 -3.25 1.45 8.86
N LEU A 33 -2.49 2.53 9.05
CA LEU A 33 -1.47 2.61 10.10
C LEU A 33 -2.10 2.54 11.50
N ALA A 34 -3.23 3.21 11.72
CA ALA A 34 -3.98 3.15 12.97
C ALA A 34 -4.46 1.73 13.26
N LEU A 35 -5.02 1.03 12.27
CA LEU A 35 -5.43 -0.38 12.42
C LEU A 35 -4.23 -1.28 12.77
N LEU A 36 -3.09 -1.12 12.10
CA LEU A 36 -1.89 -1.90 12.40
C LEU A 36 -1.35 -1.61 13.81
N ALA A 37 -1.41 -0.36 14.26
CA ALA A 37 -1.04 0.01 15.64
C ALA A 37 -1.98 -0.66 16.67
N VAL A 38 -3.29 -0.70 16.39
CA VAL A 38 -4.27 -1.40 17.24
C VAL A 38 -4.01 -2.90 17.27
N ILE A 39 -3.75 -3.53 16.12
CA ILE A 39 -3.43 -4.96 16.04
C ILE A 39 -2.13 -5.25 16.80
N TRP A 40 -1.12 -4.40 16.64
CA TRP A 40 0.14 -4.55 17.36
C TRP A 40 -0.07 -4.47 18.88
N TRP A 41 -0.87 -3.51 19.35
CA TRP A 41 -1.18 -3.35 20.76
C TRP A 41 -1.92 -4.55 21.35
N LEU A 42 -2.90 -5.11 20.62
CA LEU A 42 -3.80 -6.16 21.13
C LEU A 42 -3.29 -7.59 20.90
N ALA A 43 -2.67 -7.85 19.75
CA ALA A 43 -2.26 -9.18 19.31
C ALA A 43 -0.74 -9.35 19.21
N GLY A 44 0.04 -8.27 19.36
CA GLY A 44 1.49 -8.30 19.28
C GLY A 44 2.05 -8.14 17.85
N ALA A 45 3.37 -7.99 17.77
CA ALA A 45 4.06 -7.60 16.54
C ALA A 45 3.91 -8.64 15.40
N GLY A 46 3.91 -9.94 15.72
CA GLY A 46 3.78 -10.99 14.72
C GLY A 46 2.47 -10.89 13.93
N TRP A 47 1.35 -10.64 14.62
CA TRP A 47 0.04 -10.46 13.98
C TRP A 47 -0.06 -9.14 13.21
N ALA A 48 0.53 -8.06 13.71
CA ALA A 48 0.57 -6.79 12.97
C ALA A 48 1.35 -6.92 11.66
N ILE A 49 2.50 -7.60 11.68
CA ILE A 49 3.30 -7.86 10.47
C ILE A 49 2.52 -8.76 9.50
N ALA A 50 1.91 -9.84 9.99
CA ALA A 50 1.10 -10.73 9.15
C ALA A 50 -0.06 -9.96 8.48
N ALA A 51 -0.77 -9.12 9.23
CA ALA A 51 -1.84 -8.28 8.69
C ALA A 51 -1.33 -7.30 7.63
N ALA A 52 -0.19 -6.64 7.87
CA ALA A 52 0.44 -5.74 6.90
C ALA A 52 0.78 -6.47 5.59
N LEU A 53 1.33 -7.69 5.67
CA LEU A 53 1.64 -8.52 4.50
C LEU A 53 0.38 -8.92 3.73
N VAL A 54 -0.69 -9.32 4.43
CA VAL A 54 -1.97 -9.64 3.78
C VAL A 54 -2.53 -8.42 3.05
N VAL A 55 -2.53 -7.25 3.69
CA VAL A 55 -2.99 -5.99 3.07
C VAL A 55 -2.15 -5.66 1.83
N LEU A 56 -0.82 -5.83 1.91
CA LEU A 56 0.08 -5.59 0.78
C LEU A 56 -0.25 -6.51 -0.41
N VAL A 57 -0.33 -7.83 -0.17
CA VAL A 57 -0.59 -8.83 -1.21
C VAL A 57 -1.96 -8.64 -1.84
N VAL A 58 -3.00 -8.47 -1.01
CA VAL A 58 -4.38 -8.24 -1.49
C VAL A 58 -4.47 -6.92 -2.24
N GLY A 59 -3.86 -5.85 -1.72
CA GLY A 59 -3.82 -4.55 -2.38
C GLY A 59 -3.18 -4.62 -3.76
N VAL A 60 -2.01 -5.25 -3.87
CA VAL A 60 -1.34 -5.47 -5.17
C VAL A 60 -2.22 -6.33 -6.08
N ALA A 61 -2.79 -7.43 -5.59
CA ALA A 61 -3.65 -8.31 -6.40
C ALA A 61 -4.88 -7.58 -6.94
N VAL A 62 -5.53 -6.72 -6.14
CA VAL A 62 -6.68 -5.92 -6.56
C VAL A 62 -6.28 -4.90 -7.63
N VAL A 63 -5.13 -4.22 -7.45
CA VAL A 63 -4.62 -3.25 -8.43
C VAL A 63 -4.27 -3.92 -9.76
N VAL A 64 -3.64 -5.10 -9.71
CA VAL A 64 -3.24 -5.85 -10.91
C VAL A 64 -4.45 -6.47 -11.61
N ARG A 65 -5.43 -7.02 -10.87
CA ARG A 65 -6.66 -7.62 -11.47
C ARG A 65 -7.57 -6.60 -12.14
N LYS A 66 -7.51 -5.33 -11.74
CA LYS A 66 -8.27 -4.24 -12.37
C LYS A 66 -7.60 -3.70 -13.67
N ARG A 67 -6.50 -4.31 -14.10
CA ARG A 67 -5.82 -4.05 -15.39
C ARG A 67 -6.29 -5.05 -16.44
#